data_AF-A0A254Q6T3-F1
#
_entry.id   AF-A0A254Q6T3-F1
#
_cell.length_a   1.000
_cell.length_b   1.000
_cell.length_c   1.000
_cell.angle_alpha   90.00
_cell.angle_beta   90.00
_cell.angle_gamma   90.00
#
_symmetry.space_group_name_H-M   'P 1'
#
loop_
_entity.id
_entity.type
_entity.pdbx_description
1 polymer ?
#
loop_
_entity_poly.entity_id
_entity_poly.type
_entity_poly.pdbx_seq_one_letter_code
_entity_poly.pdbx_strand_id
1 'polypeptide(L)'
;MKLLLLAALVALTACSTTPTAPTPSKTPPMATEIGTESSRIDYVAVQRALNLERPVETLGVDEKNFNSCEMGYGYSPNQDCRTIYMTVVNVRLLCRDSEGTISTVLTEADVTPIASQNIRWTLKNVQGQFRTDGLGYGQIVAVSPRSQKRERLKLALGNEFLYMRANEITKVITPRPWCSM
;
A
#
# COMPACT_ATOMS: atom_id res chain seq x y z
N MET A 1 -1.77 -68.05 13.20
CA MET A 1 -0.89 -67.85 14.39
C MET A 1 -1.03 -66.39 14.80
N LYS A 2 -1.82 -66.14 15.86
CA LYS A 2 -1.39 -65.71 17.21
C LYS A 2 -0.99 -64.22 17.24
N LEU A 3 -1.89 -63.33 17.68
CA LEU A 3 -2.17 -62.93 19.07
C LEU A 3 -1.10 -62.01 19.69
N LEU A 4 -1.51 -60.74 19.90
CA LEU A 4 -1.37 -59.95 21.14
C LEU A 4 0.06 -59.57 21.60
N LEU A 5 0.35 -58.63 22.51
CA LEU A 5 -0.36 -57.91 23.58
C LEU A 5 0.62 -56.79 24.05
N LEU A 6 0.11 -55.58 24.39
CA LEU A 6 0.52 -54.72 25.54
C LEU A 6 1.99 -54.20 25.66
N ALA A 7 2.34 -53.15 26.39
CA ALA A 7 1.72 -52.41 27.50
C ALA A 7 2.23 -50.96 27.54
N ALA A 8 1.45 -50.12 28.22
CA ALA A 8 1.76 -48.78 28.67
C ALA A 8 2.80 -48.75 29.80
N LEU A 9 3.50 -47.63 29.97
CA LEU A 9 3.96 -47.20 31.28
C LEU A 9 3.96 -45.67 31.39
N VAL A 10 3.07 -45.21 32.26
CA VAL A 10 2.93 -43.87 32.83
C VAL A 10 3.84 -43.79 34.06
N ALA A 11 4.61 -42.70 34.19
CA ALA A 11 5.14 -42.20 35.46
C ALA A 11 5.44 -40.70 35.27
N LEU A 12 4.59 -39.74 35.70
CA LEU A 12 4.44 -39.23 37.07
C LEU A 12 5.76 -38.87 37.76
N THR A 13 6.18 -37.62 37.61
CA THR A 13 6.97 -36.86 38.60
C THR A 13 6.31 -35.48 38.73
N ALA A 14 5.36 -35.29 39.65
CA ALA A 14 5.53 -34.99 41.08
C ALA A 14 6.31 -33.69 41.35
N CYS A 15 5.55 -32.70 41.85
CA CYS A 15 5.99 -31.39 42.33
C CYS A 15 7.05 -31.49 43.43
N SER A 16 8.00 -30.54 43.41
CA SER A 16 8.82 -30.18 44.56
C SER A 16 8.78 -28.66 44.72
N THR A 17 8.00 -28.20 45.68
CA THR A 17 7.99 -26.84 46.23
C THR A 17 9.09 -26.70 47.27
N THR A 18 9.93 -25.66 47.19
CA THR A 18 10.70 -25.13 48.33
C THR A 18 11.24 -23.72 48.00
N PRO A 19 11.61 -22.87 48.98
CA PRO A 19 10.86 -21.67 49.33
C PRO A 19 11.58 -20.35 48.99
N THR A 20 10.78 -19.29 48.90
CA THR A 20 11.19 -17.89 48.73
C THR A 20 12.15 -17.41 49.82
N ALA A 21 13.34 -16.96 49.41
CA ALA A 21 14.11 -15.97 50.16
C ALA A 21 13.80 -14.56 49.59
N PRO A 22 13.56 -13.54 50.43
CA PRO A 22 13.20 -12.21 49.95
C PRO A 22 14.46 -11.47 49.48
N THR A 23 14.60 -11.30 48.16
CA THR A 23 15.62 -10.42 47.58
C THR A 23 15.11 -8.97 47.63
N PRO A 24 15.95 -7.97 48.00
CA PRO A 24 15.50 -6.60 48.21
C PRO A 24 14.91 -6.00 46.93
N SER A 25 13.79 -5.32 47.09
CA SER A 25 13.13 -4.52 46.05
C SER A 25 14.13 -3.54 45.44
N LYS A 26 14.67 -3.88 44.27
CA LYS A 26 15.19 -2.87 43.34
C LYS A 26 13.98 -2.36 42.59
N THR A 27 13.44 -1.25 43.05
CA THR A 27 12.51 -0.42 42.29
C THR A 27 13.02 -0.33 40.85
N PRO A 28 12.29 -0.86 39.86
CA PRO A 28 12.62 -0.57 38.48
C PRO A 28 12.59 0.96 38.35
N PRO A 29 13.58 1.62 37.73
CA PRO A 29 13.35 2.98 37.29
C PRO A 29 12.08 2.90 36.45
N MET A 30 11.06 3.63 36.91
CA MET A 30 9.81 3.84 36.23
C MET A 30 10.19 4.10 34.77
N ALA A 31 9.88 3.14 33.89
CA ALA A 31 9.99 3.38 32.48
C ALA A 31 9.03 4.54 32.25
N THR A 32 9.59 5.74 32.09
CA THR A 32 8.88 6.80 31.40
C THR A 32 8.61 6.18 30.05
N GLU A 33 7.40 5.65 29.87
CA GLU A 33 6.77 5.60 28.57
C GLU A 33 6.74 7.07 28.13
N ILE A 34 7.87 7.55 27.60
CA ILE A 34 7.88 8.63 26.65
C ILE A 34 7.06 8.03 25.53
N GLY A 35 5.75 8.32 25.57
CA GLY A 35 4.86 7.99 24.49
C GLY A 35 5.54 8.49 23.25
N THR A 36 6.05 7.55 22.46
CA THR A 36 6.32 7.81 21.06
C THR A 36 4.95 8.13 20.50
N GLU A 37 4.59 9.41 20.53
CA GLU A 37 3.59 9.96 19.64
C GLU A 37 4.01 9.46 18.26
N SER A 38 3.32 8.42 17.79
CA SER A 38 3.39 8.01 16.41
C SER A 38 2.77 9.17 15.64
N SER A 39 3.60 10.16 15.31
CA SER A 39 3.18 11.29 14.52
C SER A 39 2.80 10.74 13.15
N ARG A 40 1.50 10.59 12.93
CA ARG A 40 0.96 10.13 11.65
C ARG A 40 1.44 11.11 10.58
N ILE A 41 2.18 10.61 9.60
CA ILE A 41 2.70 11.43 8.50
C ILE A 41 1.53 12.03 7.73
N ASP A 42 1.54 13.35 7.54
CA ASP A 42 0.55 14.06 6.72
C ASP A 42 1.02 14.09 5.26
N TYR A 43 0.67 13.04 4.53
CA TYR A 43 1.04 12.90 3.12
C TYR A 43 0.44 14.00 2.22
N VAL A 44 -0.69 14.61 2.60
CA VAL A 44 -1.30 15.71 1.83
C VAL A 44 -0.44 16.96 1.94
N ALA A 45 -0.02 17.30 3.17
CA ALA A 45 0.87 18.44 3.39
C ALA A 45 2.24 18.25 2.72
N VAL A 46 2.81 17.04 2.78
CA VAL A 46 4.06 16.70 2.07
C VAL A 46 3.89 16.85 0.55
N GLN A 47 2.80 16.35 -0.03
CA GLN A 47 2.52 16.49 -1.46
C GLN A 47 2.44 17.96 -1.89
N ARG A 48 1.78 18.80 -1.08
CA ARG A 48 1.72 20.25 -1.29
C ARG A 48 3.08 20.91 -1.20
N ALA A 49 3.85 20.63 -0.15
CA ALA A 49 5.19 21.19 0.05
C ALA A 49 6.13 20.86 -1.12
N LEU A 50 5.96 19.67 -1.70
CA LEU A 50 6.69 19.23 -2.88
C LEU A 50 6.14 19.81 -4.19
N ASN A 51 5.04 20.55 -4.20
CA ASN A 51 4.37 20.98 -5.44
C ASN A 51 4.05 19.79 -6.35
N LEU A 52 3.46 18.74 -5.77
CA LEU A 52 2.95 17.54 -6.46
C LEU A 52 1.41 17.50 -6.46
N GLU A 53 0.75 18.52 -5.91
CA GLU A 53 -0.70 18.73 -6.08
C GLU A 53 -0.97 19.14 -7.53
N ARG A 54 -1.78 18.34 -8.23
CA ARG A 54 -2.15 18.58 -9.63
C ARG A 54 -3.58 18.07 -9.90
N PRO A 55 -4.31 18.68 -10.84
CA PRO A 55 -5.62 18.19 -11.24
C PRO A 55 -5.55 16.72 -11.66
N VAL A 56 -6.54 15.92 -11.26
CA VAL A 56 -6.59 14.46 -11.51
C VAL A 56 -6.69 14.15 -13.02
N GLU A 57 -7.15 15.10 -13.81
CA GLU A 57 -7.26 15.06 -15.26
C GLU A 57 -5.90 15.18 -15.95
N THR A 58 -4.89 15.72 -15.26
CA THR A 58 -3.53 15.73 -15.76
C THR A 58 -2.94 14.34 -15.52
N LEU A 59 -3.02 13.47 -16.53
CA LEU A 59 -2.63 12.05 -16.42
C LEU A 59 -1.11 11.86 -16.38
N GLY A 60 -0.68 10.71 -15.86
CA GLY A 60 0.72 10.29 -15.82
C GLY A 60 1.32 10.32 -14.43
N VAL A 61 2.66 10.27 -14.38
CA VAL A 61 3.43 10.17 -13.15
C VAL A 61 4.26 11.43 -12.91
N ASP A 62 4.27 11.88 -11.66
CA ASP A 62 5.22 12.86 -11.17
C ASP A 62 5.88 12.35 -9.89
N GLU A 63 7.12 12.75 -9.67
CA GLU A 63 7.89 12.28 -8.53
C GLU A 63 8.90 13.33 -8.09
N LYS A 64 8.97 13.53 -6.76
CA LYS A 64 10.04 14.31 -6.14
C LYS A 64 10.60 13.56 -4.95
N ASN A 65 11.86 13.83 -4.66
CA ASN A 65 12.51 13.35 -3.47
C ASN A 65 12.60 14.46 -2.42
N PHE A 66 12.80 14.05 -1.17
CA PHE A 66 12.99 14.94 -0.03
C PHE A 66 13.75 14.25 1.10
N ASN A 67 14.35 15.03 1.98
CA ASN A 67 14.95 14.53 3.22
C ASN A 67 13.86 14.42 4.30
N SER A 68 13.68 13.24 4.89
CA SER A 68 12.70 13.04 5.97
C SER A 68 12.93 13.98 7.16
N CYS A 69 14.17 14.26 7.54
CA CYS A 69 14.46 15.08 8.72
C CYS A 69 14.24 16.59 8.53
N GLU A 70 14.12 17.04 7.28
CA GLU A 70 13.85 18.44 6.94
C GLU A 70 12.39 18.69 6.56
N MET A 71 11.62 17.62 6.29
CA MET A 71 10.28 17.74 5.73
C MET A 71 9.23 18.23 6.74
N GLY A 72 9.36 17.84 8.01
CA GLY A 72 8.27 18.02 8.98
C GLY A 72 7.05 17.14 8.65
N TYR A 73 5.84 17.63 8.93
CA TYR A 73 4.57 16.94 8.62
C TYR A 73 4.48 15.49 9.12
N GLY A 74 4.98 15.27 10.35
CA GLY A 74 5.01 13.96 10.99
C GLY A 74 6.31 13.17 10.78
N TYR A 75 7.28 13.70 10.02
CA TYR A 75 8.66 13.21 10.09
C TYR A 75 9.43 13.89 11.23
N SER A 76 10.22 13.10 11.96
CA SER A 76 11.08 13.59 13.04
C SER A 76 12.41 14.11 12.49
N PRO A 77 12.91 15.26 12.95
CA PRO A 77 14.21 15.79 12.53
C PRO A 77 15.40 14.99 13.07
N ASN A 78 15.19 14.11 14.06
CA ASN A 78 16.25 13.41 14.79
C ASN A 78 16.20 11.89 14.63
N GLN A 79 15.30 11.35 13.79
CA GLN A 79 15.12 9.91 13.64
C GLN A 79 14.99 9.54 12.17
N ASP A 80 15.62 8.44 11.78
CA ASP A 80 15.38 7.80 10.47
C ASP A 80 15.59 8.72 9.26
N CYS A 81 16.55 9.64 9.35
CA CYS A 81 16.90 10.59 8.29
C CYS A 81 17.36 9.86 7.02
N ARG A 82 16.62 10.07 5.93
CA ARG A 82 16.96 9.52 4.62
C ARG A 82 16.26 10.30 3.52
N THR A 83 16.81 10.21 2.32
CA THR A 83 16.08 10.63 1.12
C THR A 83 14.93 9.67 0.87
N ILE A 84 13.73 10.22 0.76
CA ILE A 84 12.49 9.51 0.44
C ILE A 84 11.93 10.10 -0.85
N TYR A 85 11.20 9.29 -1.61
CA TYR A 85 10.53 9.69 -2.83
C TYR A 85 9.01 9.70 -2.57
N MET A 86 8.34 10.77 -2.98
CA MET A 86 6.90 10.80 -3.13
C MET A 86 6.57 10.76 -4.62
N THR A 87 5.82 9.74 -5.01
CA THR A 87 5.35 9.51 -6.37
C THR A 87 3.84 9.72 -6.41
N VAL A 88 3.38 10.58 -7.32
CA VAL A 88 1.97 10.80 -7.59
C VAL A 88 1.66 10.27 -8.99
N VAL A 89 0.66 9.41 -9.09
CA VAL A 89 0.21 8.85 -10.36
C VAL A 89 -1.27 9.15 -10.54
N ASN A 90 -1.59 9.89 -11.60
CA ASN A 90 -2.96 10.17 -12.01
C ASN A 90 -3.33 9.24 -13.17
N VAL A 91 -4.44 8.52 -13.01
CA VAL A 91 -4.96 7.55 -13.98
C VAL A 91 -6.39 7.90 -14.35
N ARG A 92 -6.82 7.55 -15.56
CA ARG A 92 -8.24 7.44 -15.93
C ARG A 92 -8.52 6.01 -16.33
N LEU A 93 -9.47 5.37 -15.66
CA LEU A 93 -9.90 4.00 -15.89
C LEU A 93 -11.19 4.00 -16.70
N LEU A 94 -11.15 3.30 -17.83
CA LEU A 94 -12.25 3.20 -18.76
C LEU A 94 -12.45 1.74 -19.13
N CYS A 95 -13.70 1.36 -19.23
CA CYS A 95 -14.16 0.08 -19.71
C CYS A 95 -14.48 0.16 -21.20
N ARG A 96 -14.28 -0.95 -21.91
CA ARG A 96 -14.86 -1.20 -23.23
C ARG A 96 -15.68 -2.47 -23.18
N ASP A 97 -16.98 -2.40 -23.46
CA ASP A 97 -17.89 -3.55 -23.40
C ASP A 97 -17.87 -4.44 -24.67
N SER A 98 -16.86 -4.27 -25.53
CA SER A 98 -16.68 -5.11 -26.73
C SER A 98 -15.37 -5.89 -26.71
N GLU A 99 -15.47 -7.19 -26.96
CA GLU A 99 -14.34 -8.07 -27.23
C GLU A 99 -14.03 -8.07 -28.74
N GLY A 100 -12.75 -8.00 -29.10
CA GLY A 100 -12.32 -8.08 -30.51
C GLY A 100 -11.16 -7.15 -30.90
N THR A 101 -10.62 -7.41 -32.08
CA THR A 101 -9.63 -6.57 -32.75
C THR A 101 -10.30 -5.30 -33.24
N ILE A 102 -9.81 -4.15 -32.81
CA ILE A 102 -10.25 -2.86 -33.32
C ILE A 102 -9.47 -2.51 -34.58
N SER A 103 -10.17 -2.29 -35.68
CA SER A 103 -9.61 -1.76 -36.92
C SER A 103 -9.63 -0.23 -36.97
N THR A 104 -10.30 0.42 -36.01
CA THR A 104 -10.48 1.88 -35.92
C THR A 104 -9.94 2.45 -34.62
N VAL A 105 -9.64 3.75 -34.63
CA VAL A 105 -9.23 4.50 -33.44
C VAL A 105 -10.41 4.58 -32.47
N LEU A 106 -10.19 4.16 -31.23
CA LEU A 106 -11.19 4.26 -30.17
C LEU A 106 -11.50 5.72 -29.84
N THR A 107 -12.79 6.03 -29.77
CA THR A 107 -13.31 7.34 -29.36
C THR A 107 -13.83 7.30 -27.93
N GLU A 108 -14.22 8.46 -27.37
CA GLU A 108 -14.86 8.52 -26.04
C GLU A 108 -16.24 7.84 -26.02
N ALA A 109 -16.91 7.71 -27.16
CA ALA A 109 -18.21 7.02 -27.24
C ALA A 109 -18.09 5.49 -27.14
N ASP A 110 -16.89 4.95 -27.43
CA ASP A 110 -16.64 3.50 -27.43
C ASP A 110 -16.27 2.97 -26.05
N VAL A 111 -16.15 3.85 -25.05
CA VAL A 111 -15.66 3.50 -23.71
C VAL A 111 -16.52 4.15 -22.63
N THR A 112 -16.69 3.44 -21.52
CA THR A 112 -17.44 3.92 -20.36
C THR A 112 -16.50 4.12 -19.18
N PRO A 113 -16.64 5.19 -18.39
CA PRO A 113 -15.83 5.33 -17.18
C PRO A 113 -16.08 4.26 -16.14
N ILE A 114 -15.01 3.77 -15.51
CA ILE A 114 -15.12 2.96 -14.30
C ILE A 114 -15.31 3.92 -13.13
N ALA A 115 -16.55 4.27 -12.86
CA ALA A 115 -16.90 5.31 -11.89
C ALA A 115 -17.07 4.77 -10.48
N SER A 116 -16.64 5.53 -9.47
CA SER A 116 -16.90 5.24 -8.04
C SER A 116 -16.39 3.89 -7.51
N GLN A 117 -15.42 3.28 -8.18
CA GLN A 117 -14.87 1.97 -7.79
C GLN A 117 -13.62 2.12 -6.92
N ASN A 118 -13.44 1.21 -5.97
CA ASN A 118 -12.23 1.11 -5.16
C ASN A 118 -11.21 0.23 -5.87
N ILE A 119 -10.13 0.84 -6.33
CA ILE A 119 -9.08 0.18 -7.10
C ILE A 119 -7.89 -0.07 -6.19
N ARG A 120 -7.51 -1.34 -6.07
CA ARG A 120 -6.27 -1.72 -5.39
C ARG A 120 -5.10 -1.51 -6.32
N TRP A 121 -4.00 -1.02 -5.79
CA TRP A 121 -2.80 -0.79 -6.58
C TRP A 121 -1.56 -1.31 -5.89
N THR A 122 -0.57 -1.68 -6.69
CA THR A 122 0.77 -2.05 -6.24
C THR A 122 1.79 -1.40 -7.16
N LEU A 123 2.71 -0.65 -6.58
CA LEU A 123 3.85 -0.05 -7.26
C LEU A 123 5.11 -0.62 -6.61
N LYS A 124 5.67 -1.64 -7.26
CA LYS A 124 6.75 -2.49 -6.72
C LYS A 124 6.40 -3.10 -5.35
N ASN A 125 6.88 -2.50 -4.26
CA ASN A 125 6.69 -2.98 -2.88
C ASN A 125 5.77 -2.07 -2.07
N VAL A 126 5.22 -1.02 -2.69
CA VAL A 126 4.24 -0.12 -2.07
C VAL A 126 2.87 -0.49 -2.63
N GLN A 127 1.85 -0.49 -1.78
CA GLN A 127 0.50 -0.82 -2.17
C GLN A 127 -0.52 0.06 -1.45
N GLY A 128 -1.71 0.14 -2.01
CA GLY A 128 -2.81 0.86 -1.40
C GLY A 128 -4.08 0.72 -2.21
N GLN A 129 -4.98 1.66 -2.00
CA GLN A 129 -6.22 1.78 -2.75
C GLN A 129 -6.50 3.24 -3.07
N PHE A 130 -7.19 3.49 -4.18
CA PHE A 130 -7.81 4.78 -4.47
C PHE A 130 -9.24 4.53 -4.95
N ARG A 131 -10.08 5.56 -4.89
CA ARG A 131 -11.42 5.51 -5.44
C ARG A 131 -11.46 6.33 -6.72
N THR A 132 -12.07 5.80 -7.78
CA THR A 132 -12.32 6.59 -8.98
C THR A 132 -13.47 7.59 -8.80
N ASP A 133 -13.40 8.72 -9.47
CA ASP A 133 -14.51 9.68 -9.54
C ASP A 133 -15.59 9.25 -10.56
N GLY A 134 -16.55 10.14 -10.86
CA GLY A 134 -17.62 9.88 -11.83
C GLY A 134 -17.16 9.74 -13.29
N LEU A 135 -15.95 10.21 -13.61
CA LEU A 135 -15.35 10.18 -14.95
C LEU A 135 -14.22 9.15 -15.06
N GLY A 136 -14.03 8.34 -14.02
CA GLY A 136 -13.05 7.27 -13.95
C GLY A 136 -11.65 7.74 -13.57
N TYR A 137 -11.45 9.00 -13.19
CA TYR A 137 -10.15 9.48 -12.72
C TYR A 137 -9.85 9.02 -11.31
N GLY A 138 -8.57 8.81 -11.02
CA GLY A 138 -8.11 8.52 -9.68
C GLY A 138 -6.64 8.88 -9.50
N GLN A 139 -6.24 9.00 -8.23
CA GLN A 139 -4.89 9.36 -7.85
C GLN A 139 -4.29 8.33 -6.90
N ILE A 140 -3.07 7.92 -7.21
CA ILE A 140 -2.22 7.13 -6.35
C ILE A 140 -1.16 8.05 -5.76
N VAL A 141 -0.99 7.99 -4.45
CA VAL A 141 0.12 8.64 -3.74
C VAL A 141 0.93 7.54 -3.08
N ALA A 142 2.21 7.45 -3.44
CA ALA A 142 3.13 6.46 -2.92
C ALA A 142 4.36 7.14 -2.32
N VAL A 143 4.81 6.62 -1.18
CA VAL A 143 6.03 7.08 -0.52
C VAL A 143 6.98 5.90 -0.37
N SER A 144 8.22 6.06 -0.82
CA SER A 144 9.19 4.96 -0.90
C SER A 144 10.64 5.41 -0.72
N PRO A 145 11.53 4.53 -0.24
CA PRO A 145 12.96 4.84 -0.10
C PRO A 145 13.70 4.91 -1.45
N ARG A 146 13.05 4.56 -2.55
CA ARG A 146 13.62 4.58 -3.91
C ARG A 146 12.59 5.14 -4.89
N SER A 147 13.07 5.72 -5.99
CA SER A 147 12.23 6.15 -7.11
C SER A 147 11.32 5.01 -7.61
N GLN A 148 10.06 5.32 -7.88
CA GLN A 148 9.07 4.42 -8.46
C GLN A 148 8.67 4.81 -9.89
N LYS A 149 9.18 5.93 -10.41
CA LYS A 149 8.78 6.51 -11.69
C LYS A 149 8.77 5.54 -12.88
N ARG A 150 9.67 4.54 -12.89
CA ARG A 150 9.80 3.54 -13.98
C ARG A 150 9.36 2.13 -13.57
N GLU A 151 8.81 1.98 -12.38
CA GLU A 151 8.42 0.67 -11.85
C GLU A 151 7.09 0.20 -12.44
N ARG A 152 6.81 -1.10 -12.30
CA ARG A 152 5.54 -1.68 -12.75
C ARG A 152 4.42 -1.34 -11.77
N LEU A 153 3.39 -0.69 -12.29
CA LEU A 153 2.12 -0.49 -11.62
C LEU A 153 1.19 -1.67 -11.91
N LYS A 154 0.68 -2.29 -10.86
CA LYS A 154 -0.45 -3.21 -10.89
C LYS A 154 -1.70 -2.47 -10.45
N LEU A 155 -2.77 -2.53 -11.24
CA LEU A 155 -4.11 -2.12 -10.82
C LEU A 155 -4.99 -3.35 -10.72
N ALA A 156 -5.83 -3.43 -9.70
CA ALA A 156 -6.71 -4.57 -9.47
C ALA A 156 -8.10 -4.15 -8.99
N LEU A 157 -9.12 -4.79 -9.56
CA LEU A 157 -10.53 -4.65 -9.21
C LEU A 157 -11.12 -6.06 -9.08
N GLY A 158 -11.65 -6.40 -7.90
CA GLY A 158 -12.02 -7.78 -7.60
C GLY A 158 -10.83 -8.74 -7.72
N ASN A 159 -11.00 -9.84 -8.46
CA ASN A 159 -9.97 -10.84 -8.74
C ASN A 159 -9.12 -10.53 -9.97
N GLU A 160 -9.48 -9.49 -10.72
CA GLU A 160 -8.86 -9.13 -11.99
C GLU A 160 -7.78 -8.09 -11.78
N PHE A 161 -6.74 -8.12 -12.61
CA PHE A 161 -5.65 -7.17 -12.53
C PHE A 161 -5.01 -6.90 -13.89
N LEU A 162 -4.32 -5.77 -13.97
CA LEU A 162 -3.55 -5.35 -15.13
C LEU A 162 -2.21 -4.78 -14.68
N TYR A 163 -1.19 -4.94 -15.52
CA TYR A 163 0.14 -4.38 -15.29
C TYR A 163 0.48 -3.35 -16.38
N MET A 164 1.14 -2.28 -15.97
CA MET A 164 1.71 -1.26 -16.84
C MET A 164 2.97 -0.67 -16.20
N ARG A 165 3.73 0.16 -16.91
CA ARG A 165 4.78 0.98 -16.28
C ARG A 165 4.20 2.31 -15.83
N ALA A 166 4.66 2.82 -14.69
CA ALA A 166 4.16 4.08 -14.14
C ALA A 166 4.35 5.28 -15.09
N ASN A 167 5.46 5.33 -15.84
CA ASN A 167 5.75 6.39 -16.81
C ASN A 167 5.04 6.27 -18.15
N GLU A 168 4.30 5.20 -18.39
CA GLU A 168 3.53 4.99 -19.63
C GLU A 168 2.03 5.30 -19.41
N ILE A 169 1.68 5.79 -18.21
CA ILE A 169 0.30 6.02 -17.81
C ILE A 169 -0.28 7.24 -18.54
N THR A 170 -1.35 6.97 -19.27
CA THR A 170 -2.19 7.98 -19.89
C THR A 170 -3.63 7.62 -19.56
N LYS A 171 -4.31 6.92 -20.48
CA LYS A 171 -5.69 6.44 -20.39
C LYS A 171 -5.67 4.91 -20.40
N VAL A 172 -6.24 4.29 -19.38
CA VAL A 172 -6.21 2.82 -19.22
C VAL A 172 -7.55 2.25 -19.64
N ILE A 173 -7.53 1.45 -20.71
CA ILE A 173 -8.67 0.67 -21.15
C ILE A 173 -8.57 -0.69 -20.49
N THR A 174 -9.50 -0.99 -19.60
CA THR A 174 -9.46 -2.18 -18.75
C THR A 174 -10.11 -3.38 -19.44
N PRO A 175 -9.79 -4.61 -19.00
CA PRO A 175 -10.47 -5.82 -19.45
C PRO A 175 -11.99 -5.76 -19.21
N ARG A 176 -12.77 -6.43 -20.06
CA ARG A 176 -14.24 -6.51 -19.96
C ARG A 176 -14.78 -6.89 -18.58
N PRO A 177 -14.16 -7.81 -17.80
CA PRO A 177 -14.63 -8.12 -16.45
C PRO A 177 -14.74 -6.92 -15.50
N TRP A 178 -14.06 -5.80 -15.78
CA TRP A 178 -14.14 -4.58 -14.97
C TRP A 178 -15.36 -3.71 -15.32
N CYS A 179 -16.03 -4.00 -16.43
CA CYS A 179 -17.13 -3.21 -17.00
C CYS A 179 -18.48 -3.41 -16.31
N SER A 180 -18.64 -4.50 -15.58
CA SER A 180 -19.93 -4.99 -15.09
C SER A 180 -20.03 -5.09 -13.57
N MET A 181 -19.09 -4.45 -12.85
CA MET A 181 -19.04 -4.41 -11.38
C MET A 181 -19.70 -3.19 -10.78
#